data_AF-W1DT89-F1
#
_entry.id   AF-W1DT89-F1
#
_cell.length_a   1.000
_cell.length_b   1.000
_cell.length_c   1.000
_cell.angle_alpha   90.00
_cell.angle_beta   90.00
_cell.angle_gamma   90.00
#
_symmetry.space_group_name_H-M   'P 1'
#
loop_
_entity.id
_entity.type
_entity.pdbx_description
1 polymer ?
#
loop_
_entity_poly.entity_id
_entity_poly.type
_entity_poly.pdbx_seq_one_letter_code
_entity_poly.pdbx_strand_id
1 'polypeptide(L)'
;MSPCVVPMKKVQERMNGFLNQEFPSKTTLQFVLFRSPDINQEMYRMMGLRDGFRHELLTSVIKERINFLQHHTTERIFAKTNKGIYDNGLIQDLKLFVTCKVPIKNNNPTESELQQLAQLRTKVESSLQTVGLRPRTMTAVNYIRIMSTILNWGPDASWRHDSVDWEMDKPICEQIFDYGTDVEVSKNGIRLGDYHAKVMSAKKLPDVFFSTLVMR
;
A
#
# COMPACT_ATOMS: atom_id res chain seq x y z
N MET A 1 -5.59 24.45 1.81
CA MET A 1 -4.96 23.76 0.66
C MET A 1 -6.11 23.19 -0.17
N SER A 2 -6.27 23.63 -1.42
CA SER A 2 -7.49 23.34 -2.21
C SER A 2 -7.54 21.86 -2.61
N PRO A 3 -8.72 21.21 -2.61
CA PRO A 3 -8.85 19.88 -3.19
C PRO A 3 -8.57 19.95 -4.70
N CYS A 4 -7.80 18.99 -5.20
CA CYS A 4 -7.38 18.94 -6.60
C CYS A 4 -8.52 18.56 -7.55
N VAL A 5 -9.46 19.47 -7.79
CA VAL A 5 -10.45 19.40 -8.89
C VAL A 5 -9.75 19.73 -10.22
N VAL A 6 -8.67 19.01 -10.53
CA VAL A 6 -8.20 18.86 -11.91
C VAL A 6 -9.36 18.18 -12.65
N PRO A 7 -9.90 18.76 -13.74
CA PRO A 7 -11.20 18.37 -14.25
C PRO A 7 -11.23 16.89 -14.61
N MET A 8 -12.07 16.13 -13.90
CA MET A 8 -12.09 14.65 -13.90
C MET A 8 -12.12 14.06 -15.31
N LYS A 9 -12.80 14.73 -16.25
CA LYS A 9 -12.82 14.39 -17.68
C LYS A 9 -11.42 14.21 -18.28
N LYS A 10 -10.47 15.13 -18.05
CA LYS A 10 -9.10 15.01 -18.59
C LYS A 10 -8.29 13.87 -17.96
N VAL A 11 -8.55 13.55 -16.69
CA VAL A 11 -7.92 12.41 -16.01
C VAL A 11 -8.53 11.10 -16.53
N GLN A 12 -9.85 11.06 -16.72
CA GLN A 12 -10.61 9.94 -17.28
C GLN A 12 -10.26 9.67 -18.76
N GLU A 13 -10.11 10.70 -19.58
CA GLU A 13 -9.63 10.61 -20.98
C GLU A 13 -8.25 9.95 -21.04
N ARG A 14 -7.31 10.40 -20.20
CA ARG A 14 -5.96 9.81 -20.09
C ARG A 14 -5.99 8.38 -19.54
N MET A 15 -6.86 8.10 -18.57
CA MET A 15 -7.02 6.77 -18.00
C MET A 15 -7.62 5.79 -19.03
N ASN A 16 -8.61 6.21 -19.80
CA ASN A 16 -9.15 5.45 -20.92
C ASN A 16 -8.07 5.21 -22.00
N GLY A 17 -7.29 6.23 -22.33
CA GLY A 17 -6.15 6.12 -23.25
C GLY A 17 -5.01 5.22 -22.75
N PHE A 18 -4.94 4.94 -21.45
CA PHE A 18 -4.07 3.94 -20.85
C PHE A 18 -4.69 2.53 -20.86
N LEU A 19 -5.97 2.40 -20.45
CA LEU A 19 -6.68 1.12 -20.43
C LEU A 19 -6.88 0.51 -21.83
N ASN A 20 -7.02 1.35 -22.85
CA ASN A 20 -7.17 0.95 -24.25
C ASN A 20 -5.82 0.70 -24.96
N GLN A 21 -4.70 0.64 -24.24
CA GLN A 21 -3.41 0.30 -24.85
C GLN A 21 -3.35 -1.19 -25.20
N GLU A 22 -2.58 -1.52 -26.23
CA GLU A 22 -2.23 -2.91 -26.51
C GLU A 22 -1.40 -3.50 -25.35
N PHE A 23 -1.97 -4.52 -24.70
CA PHE A 23 -1.34 -5.42 -23.74
C PHE A 23 -1.24 -6.83 -24.35
N PRO A 24 -0.24 -7.65 -23.95
CA PRO A 24 -0.16 -9.04 -24.40
C PRO A 24 -1.42 -9.86 -24.06
N SER A 25 -1.77 -10.83 -24.91
CA SER A 25 -2.93 -11.70 -24.71
C SER A 25 -2.94 -12.37 -23.34
N LYS A 26 -4.11 -12.40 -22.68
CA LYS A 26 -4.32 -12.91 -21.30
C LYS A 26 -3.55 -12.17 -20.19
N THR A 27 -3.03 -10.96 -20.45
CA THR A 27 -2.52 -10.08 -19.38
C THR A 27 -3.63 -9.73 -18.40
N THR A 28 -3.33 -9.78 -17.09
CA THR A 28 -4.21 -9.31 -16.02
C THR A 28 -3.66 -8.01 -15.44
N LEU A 29 -4.45 -6.93 -15.52
CA LEU A 29 -4.14 -5.64 -14.91
C LEU A 29 -5.04 -5.45 -13.67
N GLN A 30 -4.45 -5.16 -12.52
CA GLN A 30 -5.17 -5.03 -11.25
C GLN A 30 -4.81 -3.71 -10.55
N PHE A 31 -5.83 -3.08 -9.98
CA PHE A 31 -5.72 -1.88 -9.14
C PHE A 31 -6.14 -2.23 -7.71
N VAL A 32 -5.28 -1.95 -6.73
CA VAL A 32 -5.58 -2.18 -5.30
C VAL A 32 -5.30 -0.90 -4.53
N LEU A 33 -6.38 -0.29 -4.00
CA LEU A 33 -6.26 0.80 -3.05
C LEU A 33 -6.16 0.22 -1.63
N PHE A 34 -4.97 0.28 -1.05
CA PHE A 34 -4.66 -0.31 0.25
C PHE A 34 -4.45 0.76 1.31
N ARG A 35 -5.01 0.55 2.51
CA ARG A 35 -4.79 1.40 3.68
C ARG A 35 -3.90 0.65 4.66
N SER A 36 -2.61 0.88 4.53
CA SER A 36 -1.58 0.19 5.28
C SER A 36 -1.45 0.79 6.70
N PRO A 37 -1.33 -0.03 7.76
CA PRO A 37 -0.95 0.46 9.08
C PRO A 37 0.54 0.83 9.17
N ASP A 38 1.38 0.35 8.24
CA ASP A 38 2.81 0.65 8.22
C ASP A 38 3.09 2.08 7.72
N ILE A 39 3.41 2.94 8.68
CA ILE A 39 3.92 4.30 8.49
C ILE A 39 5.41 4.43 8.85
N ASN A 40 6.08 3.33 9.22
CA ASN A 40 7.42 3.36 9.83
C ASN A 40 8.44 4.05 8.92
N GLN A 41 8.37 3.82 7.61
CA GLN A 41 9.26 4.47 6.63
C GLN A 41 9.18 6.01 6.66
N GLU A 42 8.01 6.60 6.89
CA GLU A 42 7.87 8.06 6.98
C GLU A 42 8.33 8.59 8.35
N MET A 43 8.18 7.80 9.42
CA MET A 43 8.72 8.13 10.75
C MET A 43 10.25 8.11 10.76
N TYR A 44 10.89 7.07 10.17
CA TYR A 44 12.34 7.02 10.00
C TYR A 44 12.86 8.18 9.14
N ARG A 45 12.17 8.57 8.06
CA ARG A 45 12.52 9.78 7.28
C ARG A 45 12.45 11.05 8.12
N MET A 46 11.40 11.21 8.95
CA MET A 46 11.26 12.37 9.82
C MET A 46 12.37 12.48 10.88
N MET A 47 12.92 11.34 11.33
CA MET A 47 14.13 11.30 12.17
C MET A 47 15.40 11.61 11.37
N GLY A 48 15.62 10.90 10.25
CA GLY A 48 16.84 11.00 9.45
C GLY A 48 17.10 12.38 8.85
N LEU A 49 16.03 13.13 8.51
CA LEU A 49 16.11 14.54 8.09
C LEU A 49 16.68 15.50 9.14
N ARG A 50 16.94 15.03 10.36
CA ARG A 50 17.50 15.80 11.48
C ARG A 50 18.66 15.09 12.17
N ASP A 51 19.24 14.07 11.55
CA ASP A 51 20.49 13.50 12.09
C ASP A 51 21.63 14.53 12.03
N GLY A 52 22.57 14.43 12.98
CA GLY A 52 23.53 15.50 13.29
C GLY A 52 22.92 16.73 14.00
N PHE A 53 21.64 17.05 13.81
CA PHE A 53 20.98 18.27 14.33
C PHE A 53 20.10 18.01 15.57
N ARG A 54 20.74 17.64 16.68
CA ARG A 54 20.08 17.16 17.91
C ARG A 54 19.95 18.25 18.99
N HIS A 55 18.98 19.15 18.83
CA HIS A 55 18.58 20.09 19.90
C HIS A 55 17.53 19.43 20.80
N GLU A 56 17.77 19.40 22.12
CA GLU A 56 16.99 18.68 23.13
C GLU A 56 15.47 18.87 23.01
N LEU A 57 14.97 20.11 23.20
CA LEU A 57 13.54 20.45 23.12
C LEU A 57 12.89 20.18 21.75
N LEU A 58 13.67 20.13 20.67
CA LEU A 58 13.15 19.81 19.34
C LEU A 58 13.13 18.29 19.10
N THR A 59 14.03 17.56 19.77
CA THR A 59 14.12 16.10 19.72
C THR A 59 13.01 15.42 20.52
N SER A 60 12.61 15.98 21.68
CA SER A 60 11.44 15.48 22.43
C SER A 60 10.15 15.60 21.61
N VAL A 61 9.86 16.77 21.05
CA VAL A 61 8.64 17.02 20.24
C VAL A 61 8.57 16.11 19.00
N ILE A 62 9.69 15.73 18.39
CA ILE A 62 9.71 14.73 17.31
C ILE A 62 9.33 13.34 17.84
N LYS A 63 9.91 12.91 18.97
CA LYS A 63 9.63 11.59 19.57
C LYS A 63 8.17 11.49 20.01
N GLU A 64 7.64 12.51 20.67
CA GLU A 64 6.21 12.60 21.03
C GLU A 64 5.31 12.49 19.80
N ARG A 65 5.66 13.18 18.70
CA ARG A 65 4.93 13.09 17.44
C ARG A 65 5.02 11.69 16.82
N ILE A 66 6.17 11.03 16.85
CA ILE A 66 6.34 9.64 16.36
C ILE A 66 5.45 8.70 17.17
N ASN A 67 5.53 8.77 18.51
CA ASN A 67 4.73 7.94 19.41
C ASN A 67 3.23 8.15 19.17
N PHE A 68 2.77 9.39 19.02
CA PHE A 68 1.38 9.72 18.69
C PHE A 68 0.96 9.13 17.32
N LEU A 69 1.78 9.30 16.28
CA LEU A 69 1.49 8.77 14.95
C LEU A 69 1.41 7.25 14.96
N GLN A 70 2.36 6.57 15.63
CA GLN A 70 2.44 5.12 15.71
C GLN A 70 1.29 4.52 16.53
N HIS A 71 1.00 5.07 17.71
CA HIS A 71 -0.12 4.66 18.55
C HIS A 71 -1.46 4.71 17.79
N HIS A 72 -1.68 5.78 17.02
CA HIS A 72 -2.90 5.95 16.25
C HIS A 72 -2.96 5.18 14.92
N THR A 73 -2.00 4.29 14.63
CA THR A 73 -2.17 3.25 13.59
C THR A 73 -3.12 2.14 14.04
N THR A 74 -3.19 1.87 15.35
CA THR A 74 -4.08 0.86 15.96
C THR A 74 -5.22 1.48 16.75
N GLU A 75 -4.98 2.59 17.44
CA GLU A 75 -6.00 3.27 18.28
C GLU A 75 -6.66 4.47 17.58
N ARG A 76 -7.98 4.62 17.73
CA ARG A 76 -8.76 5.64 17.00
C ARG A 76 -8.62 7.03 17.62
N ILE A 77 -8.51 8.05 16.76
CA ILE A 77 -8.39 9.45 17.19
C ILE A 77 -9.77 10.03 17.46
N PHE A 78 -10.11 10.24 18.73
CA PHE A 78 -11.35 10.92 19.14
C PHE A 78 -11.11 12.39 19.45
N ALA A 79 -11.76 13.28 18.69
CA ALA A 79 -11.73 14.73 18.93
C ALA A 79 -12.99 15.16 19.71
N LYS A 80 -12.81 15.62 20.95
CA LYS A 80 -13.88 16.21 21.76
C LYS A 80 -13.93 17.72 21.56
N THR A 81 -15.10 18.25 21.23
CA THR A 81 -15.34 19.69 21.05
C THR A 81 -16.66 20.11 21.70
N ASN A 82 -16.94 21.42 21.76
CA ASN A 82 -18.21 21.97 22.23
C ASN A 82 -19.44 21.51 21.42
N LYS A 83 -19.24 20.87 20.26
CA LYS A 83 -20.32 20.32 19.39
C LYS A 83 -20.50 18.80 19.50
N GLY A 84 -19.66 18.11 20.26
CA GLY A 84 -19.72 16.66 20.42
C GLY A 84 -18.34 15.97 20.37
N ILE A 85 -18.37 14.64 20.40
CA ILE A 85 -17.20 13.78 20.18
C ILE A 85 -17.23 13.29 18.74
N TYR A 86 -16.10 13.41 18.04
CA TYR A 86 -15.93 13.00 16.66
C TYR A 86 -14.85 11.93 16.56
N ASP A 87 -15.17 10.79 15.96
CA ASP A 87 -14.19 9.79 15.56
C ASP A 87 -13.54 10.21 14.24
N ASN A 88 -12.20 10.31 14.24
CA ASN A 88 -11.40 10.66 13.07
C ASN A 88 -10.73 9.40 12.46
N GLY A 89 -10.99 8.21 13.01
CA GLY A 89 -10.47 6.94 12.55
C GLY A 89 -9.01 6.69 12.95
N LEU A 90 -8.34 5.89 12.13
CA LEU A 90 -6.94 5.47 12.29
C LEU A 90 -6.03 6.23 11.33
N ILE A 91 -4.78 6.44 11.73
CA ILE A 91 -3.69 6.86 10.86
C ILE A 91 -3.29 5.68 9.98
N GLN A 92 -3.38 5.87 8.67
CA GLN A 92 -3.14 4.83 7.67
C GLN A 92 -2.44 5.45 6.45
N ASP A 93 -1.42 4.77 5.92
CA ASP A 93 -0.81 5.17 4.65
C ASP A 93 -1.59 4.58 3.47
N LEU A 94 -2.14 5.48 2.65
CA LEU A 94 -3.03 5.16 1.53
C LEU A 94 -2.21 4.91 0.26
N LYS A 95 -1.89 3.65 0.01
CA LYS A 95 -1.08 3.19 -1.12
C LYS A 95 -1.99 2.72 -2.27
N LEU A 96 -1.73 3.15 -3.51
CA LEU A 96 -2.36 2.60 -4.72
C LEU A 96 -1.37 1.69 -5.43
N PHE A 97 -1.65 0.39 -5.47
CA PHE A 97 -0.88 -0.57 -6.25
C PHE A 97 -1.51 -0.77 -7.63
N VAL A 98 -0.65 -0.82 -8.65
CA VAL A 98 -1.00 -1.15 -10.03
C VAL A 98 -0.11 -2.31 -10.44
N THR A 99 -0.69 -3.50 -10.60
CA THR A 99 0.04 -4.72 -10.94
C THR A 99 -0.37 -5.23 -12.31
N CYS A 100 0.62 -5.59 -13.14
CA CYS A 100 0.44 -6.12 -14.48
C CYS A 100 1.04 -7.52 -14.53
N LYS A 101 0.19 -8.55 -14.56
CA LYS A 101 0.59 -9.96 -14.67
C LYS A 101 0.43 -10.42 -16.10
N VAL A 102 1.57 -10.59 -16.78
CA VAL A 102 1.66 -11.12 -18.15
C VAL A 102 1.96 -12.62 -18.09
N PRO A 103 1.34 -13.47 -18.92
CA PRO A 103 1.72 -14.87 -19.03
C PRO A 103 3.06 -15.04 -19.78
N ILE A 104 3.89 -15.95 -19.31
CA ILE A 104 5.10 -16.45 -20.00
C ILE A 104 4.86 -17.88 -20.50
N LYS A 105 5.64 -18.32 -21.50
CA LYS A 105 5.43 -19.62 -22.17
C LYS A 105 5.79 -20.84 -21.30
N ASN A 106 6.84 -20.71 -20.49
CA ASN A 106 7.43 -21.76 -19.66
C ASN A 106 7.58 -21.26 -18.21
N ASN A 107 7.96 -22.12 -17.26
CA ASN A 107 8.20 -21.71 -15.86
C ASN A 107 9.25 -20.60 -15.72
N ASN A 108 10.29 -20.63 -16.56
CA ASN A 108 11.34 -19.60 -16.61
C ASN A 108 11.11 -18.69 -17.83
N PRO A 109 11.19 -17.35 -17.67
CA PRO A 109 11.04 -16.43 -18.79
C PRO A 109 12.26 -16.49 -19.72
N THR A 110 12.03 -16.45 -21.02
CA THR A 110 13.10 -16.27 -22.02
C THR A 110 13.61 -14.84 -22.04
N GLU A 111 14.83 -14.61 -22.55
CA GLU A 111 15.39 -13.26 -22.66
C GLU A 111 14.51 -12.31 -23.48
N SER A 112 13.88 -12.81 -24.56
CA SER A 112 12.94 -12.04 -25.37
C SER A 112 11.68 -11.65 -24.58
N GLU A 113 11.15 -12.54 -23.73
CA GLU A 113 10.04 -12.20 -22.82
C GLU A 113 10.49 -11.17 -21.78
N LEU A 114 11.70 -11.28 -21.20
CA LEU A 114 12.24 -10.28 -20.27
C LEU A 114 12.38 -8.89 -20.92
N GLN A 115 12.87 -8.81 -22.15
CA GLN A 115 12.97 -7.56 -22.90
C GLN A 115 11.58 -6.95 -23.19
N GLN A 116 10.60 -7.77 -23.60
CA GLN A 116 9.21 -7.33 -23.82
C GLN A 116 8.54 -6.85 -22.52
N LEU A 117 8.77 -7.54 -21.39
CA LEU A 117 8.28 -7.15 -20.07
C LEU A 117 8.89 -5.82 -19.60
N ALA A 118 10.18 -5.59 -19.86
CA ALA A 118 10.85 -4.33 -19.55
C ALA A 118 10.27 -3.16 -20.37
N GLN A 119 10.05 -3.36 -21.68
CA GLN A 119 9.39 -2.37 -22.54
C GLN A 119 7.95 -2.07 -22.07
N LEU A 120 7.17 -3.10 -21.75
CA LEU A 120 5.81 -2.96 -21.25
C LEU A 120 5.77 -2.20 -19.91
N ARG A 121 6.71 -2.48 -18.98
CA ARG A 121 6.84 -1.73 -17.72
C ARG A 121 7.05 -0.25 -17.99
N THR A 122 7.99 0.12 -18.87
CA THR A 122 8.25 1.53 -19.22
C THR A 122 7.05 2.22 -19.88
N LYS A 123 6.31 1.49 -20.73
CA LYS A 123 5.06 1.96 -21.36
C LYS A 123 3.97 2.24 -20.30
N VAL A 124 3.76 1.31 -19.37
CA VAL A 124 2.81 1.45 -18.26
C VAL A 124 3.21 2.60 -17.33
N GLU A 125 4.48 2.68 -16.94
CA GLU A 125 4.99 3.71 -16.02
C GLU A 125 4.83 5.13 -16.61
N SER A 126 5.24 5.33 -17.86
CA SER A 126 5.05 6.59 -18.61
C SER A 126 3.57 6.99 -18.73
N SER A 127 2.68 6.00 -18.87
CA SER A 127 1.24 6.23 -19.00
C SER A 127 0.59 6.63 -17.68
N LEU A 128 0.96 5.98 -16.57
CA LEU A 128 0.52 6.35 -15.23
C LEU A 128 1.03 7.76 -14.84
N GLN A 129 2.28 8.09 -15.21
CA GLN A 129 2.81 9.46 -15.08
C GLN A 129 1.98 10.46 -15.90
N THR A 130 1.61 10.11 -17.14
CA THR A 130 0.77 10.95 -18.01
C THR A 130 -0.63 11.20 -17.42
N VAL A 131 -1.25 10.20 -16.77
CA VAL A 131 -2.51 10.35 -16.03
C VAL A 131 -2.38 11.35 -14.85
N GLY A 132 -1.15 11.60 -14.37
CA GLY A 132 -0.83 12.51 -13.26
C GLY A 132 -0.45 11.79 -11.97
N LEU A 133 -0.31 10.46 -12.00
CA LEU A 133 0.18 9.67 -10.87
C LEU A 133 1.71 9.78 -10.77
N ARG A 134 2.24 9.40 -9.60
CA ARG A 134 3.69 9.28 -9.37
C ARG A 134 4.02 7.81 -9.06
N PRO A 135 3.97 6.92 -10.06
CA PRO A 135 4.32 5.51 -9.85
C PRO A 135 5.74 5.39 -9.30
N ARG A 136 5.95 4.38 -8.46
CA ARG A 136 7.27 3.94 -7.99
C ARG A 136 7.41 2.48 -8.37
N THR A 137 8.56 2.10 -8.92
CA THR A 137 8.88 0.69 -9.18
C THR A 137 8.85 -0.10 -7.88
N MET A 138 8.19 -1.27 -7.89
CA MET A 138 8.22 -2.22 -6.79
C MET A 138 9.58 -2.96 -6.79
N THR A 139 10.25 -3.00 -5.64
CA THR A 139 11.44 -3.83 -5.39
C THR A 139 11.03 -5.07 -4.59
N ALA A 140 11.89 -6.10 -4.52
CA ALA A 140 11.64 -7.30 -3.70
C ALA A 140 11.36 -6.93 -2.23
N VAL A 141 12.25 -6.13 -1.61
CA VAL A 141 12.11 -5.59 -0.25
C VAL A 141 10.77 -4.86 -0.05
N ASN A 142 10.40 -3.95 -0.96
CA ASN A 142 9.13 -3.22 -0.86
C ASN A 142 7.93 -4.17 -0.99
N TYR A 143 8.00 -5.16 -1.89
CA TYR A 143 6.96 -6.14 -2.11
C TYR A 143 6.74 -7.04 -0.88
N ILE A 144 7.80 -7.63 -0.33
CA ILE A 144 7.71 -8.45 0.89
C ILE A 144 7.10 -7.60 2.02
N ARG A 145 7.66 -6.43 2.32
CA ARG A 145 7.15 -5.55 3.39
C ARG A 145 5.66 -5.22 3.21
N ILE A 146 5.21 -4.93 1.99
CA ILE A 146 3.79 -4.68 1.69
C ILE A 146 2.95 -5.94 1.91
N MET A 147 3.38 -7.10 1.42
CA MET A 147 2.65 -8.36 1.58
C MET A 147 2.57 -8.79 3.05
N SER A 148 3.64 -8.62 3.83
CA SER A 148 3.63 -8.85 5.28
C SER A 148 2.63 -7.92 5.99
N THR A 149 2.48 -6.65 5.59
CA THR A 149 1.42 -5.76 6.14
C THR A 149 -0.01 -6.13 5.71
N ILE A 150 -0.17 -7.02 4.73
CA ILE A 150 -1.48 -7.55 4.30
C ILE A 150 -1.80 -8.85 5.06
N LEU A 151 -0.80 -9.69 5.32
CA LEU A 151 -0.97 -11.07 5.76
C LEU A 151 -0.64 -11.29 7.25
N ASN A 152 0.44 -10.70 7.76
CA ASN A 152 1.01 -11.04 9.06
C ASN A 152 0.53 -10.01 10.10
N TRP A 153 -0.58 -10.27 10.77
CA TRP A 153 -1.20 -9.28 11.68
C TRP A 153 -0.82 -9.41 13.17
N GLY A 154 -0.10 -10.47 13.54
CA GLY A 154 0.32 -10.77 14.91
C GLY A 154 1.09 -9.65 15.62
N PRO A 155 1.23 -9.70 16.97
CA PRO A 155 1.89 -8.65 17.75
C PRO A 155 3.35 -8.45 17.36
N ASP A 156 4.08 -9.55 17.11
CA ASP A 156 5.51 -9.57 16.77
C ASP A 156 5.78 -9.63 15.25
N ALA A 157 4.79 -9.27 14.42
CA ALA A 157 4.89 -9.37 12.95
C ALA A 157 6.02 -8.51 12.37
N SER A 158 6.78 -9.06 11.43
CA SER A 158 8.08 -8.52 10.97
C SER A 158 8.02 -7.08 10.49
N TRP A 159 6.97 -6.68 9.76
CA TRP A 159 6.81 -5.31 9.26
C TRP A 159 6.72 -4.25 10.37
N ARG A 160 6.35 -4.64 11.60
CA ARG A 160 6.31 -3.74 12.77
C ARG A 160 7.69 -3.36 13.27
N HIS A 161 8.73 -4.14 12.93
CA HIS A 161 10.08 -4.05 13.49
C HIS A 161 11.15 -3.90 12.40
N ASP A 162 11.67 -2.67 12.24
CA ASP A 162 12.81 -2.32 11.37
C ASP A 162 12.73 -2.83 9.91
N SER A 163 13.88 -3.17 9.32
CA SER A 163 14.09 -3.33 7.88
C SER A 163 13.98 -4.78 7.43
N VAL A 164 13.02 -5.04 6.55
CA VAL A 164 12.93 -6.26 5.74
C VAL A 164 14.07 -6.24 4.71
N ASP A 165 14.81 -7.34 4.59
CA ASP A 165 15.66 -7.65 3.44
C ASP A 165 15.10 -8.90 2.71
N TRP A 166 15.73 -9.38 1.64
CA TRP A 166 15.26 -10.54 0.87
C TRP A 166 16.39 -11.50 0.49
N GLU A 167 16.08 -12.79 0.56
CA GLU A 167 17.01 -13.88 0.21
C GLU A 167 17.00 -14.08 -1.31
N MET A 168 18.16 -13.95 -1.96
CA MET A 168 18.26 -13.99 -3.43
C MET A 168 18.27 -15.40 -4.03
N ASP A 169 18.47 -16.43 -3.21
CA ASP A 169 18.50 -17.84 -3.59
C ASP A 169 17.10 -18.49 -3.61
N LYS A 170 16.09 -17.86 -3.00
CA LYS A 170 14.73 -18.42 -2.86
C LYS A 170 13.67 -17.58 -3.58
N PRO A 171 12.56 -18.19 -4.04
CA PRO A 171 11.41 -17.45 -4.54
C PRO A 171 10.84 -16.46 -3.52
N ILE A 172 10.60 -15.22 -3.94
CA ILE A 172 10.05 -14.16 -3.06
C ILE A 172 8.73 -14.56 -2.39
N CYS A 173 7.93 -15.43 -3.02
CA CYS A 173 6.67 -15.93 -2.44
C CYS A 173 6.84 -16.81 -1.19
N GLU A 174 8.02 -17.39 -0.97
CA GLU A 174 8.33 -18.20 0.21
C GLU A 174 8.78 -17.33 1.41
N GLN A 175 9.06 -16.06 1.18
CA GLN A 175 9.64 -15.11 2.16
C GLN A 175 8.60 -14.14 2.75
N ILE A 176 7.31 -14.35 2.50
CA ILE A 176 6.23 -13.40 2.85
C ILE A 176 5.68 -13.62 4.26
N PHE A 177 5.55 -14.88 4.68
CA PHE A 177 4.89 -15.27 5.93
C PHE A 177 5.88 -15.30 7.09
N ASP A 178 5.54 -14.61 8.18
CA ASP A 178 6.27 -14.74 9.43
C ASP A 178 6.00 -16.11 10.05
N TYR A 179 6.96 -16.66 10.80
CA TYR A 179 6.86 -18.00 11.42
C TYR A 179 5.57 -18.25 12.24
N GLY A 180 4.99 -17.20 12.83
CA GLY A 180 3.72 -17.26 13.57
C GLY A 180 2.45 -17.03 12.74
N THR A 181 2.52 -16.87 11.41
CA THR A 181 1.37 -16.59 10.54
C THR A 181 1.05 -17.79 9.64
N ASP A 182 0.22 -18.70 10.12
CA ASP A 182 -0.37 -19.78 9.31
C ASP A 182 -1.60 -19.28 8.51
N VAL A 183 -1.94 -19.96 7.41
CA VAL A 183 -3.03 -19.62 6.49
C VAL A 183 -4.03 -20.76 6.38
N GLU A 184 -5.06 -20.74 7.22
CA GLU A 184 -6.14 -21.71 7.17
C GLU A 184 -7.25 -21.27 6.21
N VAL A 185 -7.64 -22.15 5.29
CA VAL A 185 -8.77 -21.96 4.38
C VAL A 185 -9.90 -22.92 4.76
N SER A 186 -11.05 -22.37 5.16
CA SER A 186 -12.21 -23.13 5.61
C SER A 186 -13.47 -22.76 4.81
N LYS A 187 -14.54 -23.55 4.93
CA LYS A 187 -15.87 -23.19 4.40
C LYS A 187 -16.42 -21.88 4.99
N ASN A 188 -15.92 -21.46 6.15
CA ASN A 188 -16.39 -20.28 6.88
C ASN A 188 -15.56 -19.01 6.58
N GLY A 189 -14.46 -19.14 5.82
CA GLY A 189 -13.56 -18.03 5.48
C GLY A 189 -12.09 -18.40 5.60
N ILE A 190 -11.23 -17.39 5.48
CA ILE A 190 -9.77 -17.49 5.57
C ILE A 190 -9.32 -16.92 6.93
N ARG A 191 -8.39 -17.61 7.60
CA ARG A 191 -7.72 -17.17 8.83
C ARG A 191 -6.22 -17.02 8.57
N LEU A 192 -5.63 -16.00 9.21
CA LEU A 192 -4.24 -15.56 9.08
C LEU A 192 -3.67 -15.43 10.50
N GLY A 193 -3.04 -16.49 11.01
CA GLY A 193 -2.76 -16.62 12.44
C GLY A 193 -4.04 -16.48 13.28
N ASP A 194 -4.09 -15.51 14.19
CA ASP A 194 -5.30 -15.24 15.01
C ASP A 194 -6.35 -14.34 14.32
N TYR A 195 -6.09 -13.85 13.11
CA TYR A 195 -6.91 -12.84 12.44
C TYR A 195 -7.79 -13.44 11.34
N HIS A 196 -9.08 -13.08 11.32
CA HIS A 196 -10.02 -13.54 10.29
C HIS A 196 -10.17 -12.52 9.15
N ALA A 197 -9.92 -12.96 7.91
CA ALA A 197 -10.09 -12.13 6.72
C ALA A 197 -11.56 -12.07 6.29
N LYS A 198 -12.16 -10.87 6.30
CA LYS A 198 -13.57 -10.63 5.95
C LYS A 198 -13.70 -9.86 4.64
N VAL A 199 -14.22 -10.54 3.60
CA VAL A 199 -14.62 -9.87 2.34
C VAL A 199 -15.92 -9.09 2.56
N MET A 200 -15.97 -7.86 2.05
CA MET A 200 -17.16 -7.00 2.08
C MET A 200 -17.39 -6.39 0.69
N SER A 201 -18.64 -6.35 0.25
CA SER A 201 -19.04 -5.73 -1.03
C SER A 201 -20.11 -4.66 -0.79
N ALA A 202 -19.93 -3.50 -1.43
CA ALA A 202 -20.83 -2.37 -1.28
C ALA A 202 -22.09 -2.54 -2.15
N LYS A 203 -23.23 -2.91 -1.53
CA LYS A 203 -24.52 -3.07 -2.23
C LYS A 203 -25.03 -1.80 -2.91
N LYS A 204 -24.66 -0.62 -2.39
CA LYS A 204 -24.85 0.69 -3.01
C LYS A 204 -23.61 1.53 -2.70
N LEU A 205 -23.11 2.26 -3.70
CA LEU A 205 -22.13 3.33 -3.48
C LEU A 205 -22.85 4.58 -2.92
N PRO A 206 -22.20 5.41 -2.08
CA PRO A 206 -22.78 6.65 -1.60
C PRO A 206 -22.97 7.63 -2.76
N ASP A 207 -24.09 8.36 -2.76
CA ASP A 207 -24.48 9.27 -3.86
C ASP A 207 -23.55 10.48 -4.02
N VAL A 208 -22.70 10.77 -3.02
CA VAL A 208 -21.62 11.75 -3.10
C VAL A 208 -20.34 11.15 -2.49
N PHE A 209 -19.23 11.21 -3.23
CA PHE A 209 -17.95 10.64 -2.81
C PHE A 209 -16.94 11.75 -2.47
N PHE A 210 -17.03 12.29 -1.25
CA PHE A 210 -15.97 13.17 -0.72
C PHE A 210 -14.74 12.34 -0.35
N SER A 211 -13.57 12.69 -0.90
CA SER A 211 -12.28 12.05 -0.60
C SER A 211 -11.67 12.52 0.74
N THR A 212 -12.51 12.59 1.76
CA THR A 212 -12.15 12.70 3.18
C THR A 212 -12.75 11.51 3.89
N LEU A 213 -11.92 10.74 4.63
CA LEU A 213 -12.36 9.54 5.34
C LEU A 213 -13.49 9.87 6.34
N VAL A 214 -14.71 9.46 6.00
CA VAL A 214 -15.86 9.42 6.90
C VAL A 214 -16.40 7.99 6.87
N MET A 215 -15.95 7.17 7.80
CA MET A 215 -16.55 5.86 8.07
C MET A 215 -17.50 6.00 9.27
N ARG A 216 -18.68 5.39 9.13
CA ARG A 216 -19.50 4.97 10.28
C ARG A 216 -18.97 3.67 10.85
#